data_AF-A0A7K1Z6Y8-F1
#
_entry.id   AF-A0A7K1Z6Y8-F1
#
_cell.length_a   1.000
_cell.length_b   1.000
_cell.length_c   1.000
_cell.angle_alpha   90.00
_cell.angle_beta   90.00
_cell.angle_gamma   90.00
#
_symmetry.space_group_name_H-M   'P 1'
#
loop_
_entity.id
_entity.type
_entity.pdbx_description
1 polymer ?
#
loop_
_entity_poly.entity_id
_entity_poly.type
_entity_poly.pdbx_seq_one_letter_code
_entity_poly.pdbx_strand_id
1 'polypeptide(L)'
;MTYSTDDDSTGETGRAIRSDRATDTDALTRCISIDLEIAKNTGEIHAFAGVRPDTGESISFPNRGRTFQQALRDLEELATGAEFTLGHNLIEFDLPRLRETNYSLRLLQLPVVETLWLNPLAFPQHPYHRLVKHYKSGDLEREPTL
;
A
#
# COMPACT_ATOMS: atom_id res chain seq x y z
N MET A 1 35.25 31.67 -56.98
CA MET A 1 35.90 31.28 -55.71
C MET A 1 35.02 30.23 -55.06
N THR A 2 35.43 28.97 -55.19
CA THR A 2 34.89 27.83 -54.46
C THR A 2 35.67 27.69 -53.16
N TYR A 3 35.00 27.40 -52.05
CA TYR A 3 35.64 26.69 -50.96
C TYR A 3 34.64 25.69 -50.38
N SER A 4 35.00 24.42 -50.52
CA SER A 4 34.52 23.31 -49.73
C SER A 4 35.69 22.93 -48.84
N THR A 5 35.46 22.74 -47.55
CA THR A 5 36.25 21.79 -46.75
C THR A 5 35.39 21.30 -45.61
N ASP A 6 35.31 19.98 -45.56
CA ASP A 6 34.72 19.17 -44.51
C ASP A 6 35.47 19.30 -43.19
N ASP A 7 34.76 18.93 -42.12
CA ASP A 7 35.16 17.97 -41.11
C ASP A 7 35.24 18.42 -39.63
N ASP A 8 34.64 17.53 -38.85
CA ASP A 8 34.99 17.06 -37.51
C ASP A 8 34.33 17.61 -36.23
N SER A 9 33.64 16.66 -35.58
CA SER A 9 33.48 16.35 -34.15
C SER A 9 33.02 17.47 -33.17
N THR A 10 32.01 17.28 -32.33
CA THR A 10 31.78 16.26 -31.29
C THR A 10 30.35 16.52 -30.75
N GLY A 11 29.45 15.55 -30.57
CA GLY A 11 29.48 14.60 -29.47
C GLY A 11 28.50 15.00 -28.34
N GLU A 12 27.18 15.05 -28.59
CA GLU A 12 26.17 14.98 -27.51
C GLU A 12 25.34 13.71 -27.68
N THR A 13 25.75 12.67 -26.96
CA THR A 13 24.99 11.44 -26.79
C THR A 13 23.73 11.75 -25.98
N GLY A 14 22.59 11.84 -26.66
CA GLY A 14 21.28 11.77 -26.01
C GLY A 14 21.17 10.43 -25.30
N ARG A 15 21.34 10.43 -23.98
CA ARG A 15 21.08 9.27 -23.12
C ARG A 15 19.58 9.02 -23.17
N ALA A 16 19.17 8.11 -24.06
CA ALA A 16 17.82 7.55 -24.04
C ALA A 16 17.55 7.03 -22.62
N ILE A 17 16.62 7.67 -21.92
CA ILE A 17 16.05 7.12 -20.70
C ILE A 17 15.25 5.90 -21.13
N ARG A 18 15.92 4.75 -21.11
CA ARG A 18 15.26 3.46 -21.23
C ARG A 18 14.43 3.32 -19.96
N SER A 19 13.12 3.53 -20.08
CA SER A 19 12.15 3.17 -19.05
C SER A 19 12.16 1.65 -18.96
N ASP A 20 12.88 1.15 -17.96
CA ASP A 20 12.83 -0.26 -17.59
C ASP A 20 11.52 -0.49 -16.82
N ARG A 21 10.44 -0.78 -17.56
CA ARG A 21 9.10 -1.00 -17.01
C ARG A 21 9.05 -2.13 -15.96
N ALA A 22 10.08 -2.98 -15.88
CA ALA A 22 10.17 -4.07 -14.94
C ALA A 22 10.61 -3.64 -13.53
N THR A 23 11.34 -2.53 -13.38
CA THR A 23 11.89 -2.09 -12.08
C THR A 23 10.87 -1.29 -11.24
N ASP A 24 9.93 -0.61 -11.90
CA ASP A 24 8.99 0.32 -11.25
C ASP A 24 7.80 -0.40 -10.57
N THR A 25 7.46 -1.61 -11.04
CA THR A 25 6.40 -2.43 -10.44
C THR A 25 6.85 -3.03 -9.09
N ASP A 26 8.15 -3.29 -8.96
CA ASP A 26 8.76 -3.89 -7.76
C ASP A 26 8.81 -2.91 -6.57
N ALA A 27 8.81 -1.60 -6.83
CA ALA A 27 8.75 -0.58 -5.78
C ALA A 27 7.36 -0.51 -5.11
N LEU A 28 6.29 -0.74 -5.88
CA LEU A 28 4.91 -0.71 -5.37
C LEU A 28 4.54 -1.98 -4.57
N THR A 29 5.29 -3.07 -4.72
CA THR A 29 5.05 -4.33 -4.01
C THR A 29 5.75 -4.42 -2.66
N ARG A 30 6.81 -3.62 -2.43
CA ARG A 30 7.58 -3.56 -1.18
C ARG A 30 6.89 -2.75 -0.07
N CYS A 31 5.59 -2.95 0.09
CA CYS A 31 4.79 -2.31 1.12
C CYS A 31 4.15 -3.32 2.06
N ILE A 32 3.73 -2.86 3.23
CA ILE A 32 2.78 -3.59 4.06
C ILE A 32 1.42 -2.89 4.00
N SER A 33 0.39 -3.61 3.56
CA SER A 33 -0.99 -3.12 3.64
C SER A 33 -1.60 -3.55 4.97
N ILE A 34 -2.21 -2.63 5.71
CA ILE A 34 -2.88 -2.94 7.00
C ILE A 34 -4.29 -2.36 7.08
N ASP A 35 -5.11 -2.97 7.93
CA ASP A 35 -6.45 -2.51 8.31
C ASP A 35 -6.76 -3.00 9.74
N LEU A 36 -7.36 -2.13 10.56
CA LEU A 36 -7.77 -2.44 11.93
C LEU A 36 -9.28 -2.36 12.11
N GLU A 37 -9.82 -3.19 13.00
CA GLU A 37 -11.17 -3.06 13.52
C GLU A 37 -11.10 -2.77 15.02
N ILE A 38 -11.78 -1.68 15.43
CA ILE A 38 -11.78 -1.19 16.80
C ILE A 38 -13.16 -1.32 17.44
N ALA A 39 -13.17 -1.61 18.74
CA ALA A 39 -14.39 -1.71 19.51
C ALA A 39 -14.96 -0.30 19.73
N LYS A 40 -16.20 -0.06 19.27
CA LYS A 40 -16.83 1.27 19.28
C LYS A 40 -16.86 1.97 20.65
N ASN A 41 -16.95 1.19 21.72
CA ASN A 41 -17.13 1.71 23.07
C ASN A 41 -15.80 1.92 23.82
N THR A 42 -14.78 1.11 23.52
CA THR A 42 -13.50 1.14 24.26
C THR A 42 -12.36 1.73 23.44
N GLY A 43 -12.49 1.79 22.11
CA GLY A 43 -11.40 2.18 21.21
C GLY A 43 -10.33 1.10 21.03
N GLU A 44 -10.46 -0.04 21.71
CA GLU A 44 -9.48 -1.13 21.67
C GLU A 44 -9.51 -1.84 20.32
N ILE A 45 -8.34 -2.21 19.81
CA ILE A 45 -8.20 -3.04 18.62
C ILE A 45 -8.67 -4.46 18.95
N HIS A 46 -9.68 -4.95 18.25
CA HIS A 46 -10.18 -6.34 18.43
C HIS A 46 -9.94 -7.22 17.21
N ALA A 47 -9.66 -6.63 16.05
CA ALA A 47 -9.17 -7.36 14.89
C ALA A 47 -8.22 -6.48 14.07
N PHE A 48 -7.33 -7.12 13.31
CA PHE A 48 -6.49 -6.47 12.33
C PHE A 48 -6.02 -7.45 11.28
N ALA A 49 -5.59 -6.94 10.13
CA ALA A 49 -4.94 -7.72 9.09
C ALA A 49 -3.73 -6.98 8.52
N GLY A 50 -2.78 -7.76 8.02
CA GLY A 50 -1.60 -7.28 7.31
C GLY A 50 -1.31 -8.15 6.09
N VAL A 51 -0.92 -7.54 4.97
CA VAL A 51 -0.54 -8.24 3.73
C VAL A 51 0.75 -7.66 3.17
N ARG A 52 1.64 -8.54 2.70
CA ARG A 52 2.89 -8.22 1.99
C ARG A 52 2.81 -8.69 0.54
N PRO A 53 2.56 -7.78 -0.42
CA PRO A 53 2.38 -8.17 -1.82
C PRO A 53 3.62 -8.81 -2.45
N ASP A 54 4.82 -8.36 -2.07
CA ASP A 54 6.10 -8.86 -2.57
C ASP A 54 6.41 -10.30 -2.12
N THR A 55 6.07 -10.66 -0.88
CA THR A 55 6.29 -12.02 -0.36
C THR A 55 5.06 -12.93 -0.47
N GLY A 56 3.88 -12.35 -0.72
CA GLY A 56 2.60 -13.06 -0.69
C GLY A 56 2.14 -13.44 0.72
N GLU A 57 2.86 -13.01 1.77
CA GLU A 57 2.53 -13.32 3.15
C GLU A 57 1.38 -12.46 3.67
N SER A 58 0.59 -13.01 4.58
CA SER A 58 -0.49 -12.28 5.24
C SER A 58 -0.70 -12.79 6.64
N ILE A 59 -1.19 -11.92 7.50
CA ILE A 59 -1.60 -12.24 8.85
C ILE A 59 -2.96 -11.61 9.16
N SER A 60 -3.71 -12.24 10.05
CA SER A 60 -4.96 -11.70 10.57
C SER A 60 -5.11 -12.04 12.05
N PHE A 61 -5.66 -11.11 12.82
CA PHE A 61 -6.09 -11.28 14.19
C PHE A 61 -7.58 -10.95 14.28
N PRO A 62 -8.40 -11.72 15.02
CA PRO A 62 -8.04 -12.92 15.79
C PRO A 62 -7.74 -14.15 14.91
N ASN A 63 -6.81 -14.99 15.35
CA ASN A 63 -6.50 -16.30 14.78
C ASN A 63 -6.35 -17.32 15.91
N ARG A 64 -6.76 -18.57 15.69
CA ARG A 64 -6.75 -19.62 16.73
C ARG A 64 -5.33 -19.81 17.28
N GLY A 65 -5.23 -19.78 18.61
CA GLY A 65 -3.96 -20.05 19.31
C GLY A 65 -2.96 -18.90 19.33
N ARG A 66 -3.33 -17.70 18.85
CA ARG A 66 -2.50 -16.49 18.95
C ARG A 66 -3.12 -15.50 19.94
N THR A 67 -2.30 -15.01 20.88
CA THR A 67 -2.67 -13.84 21.68
C THR A 67 -2.53 -12.56 20.87
N PHE A 68 -3.17 -11.48 21.31
CA PHE A 68 -3.03 -10.17 20.67
C PHE A 68 -1.56 -9.73 20.56
N GLN A 69 -0.77 -9.90 21.62
CA GLN A 69 0.65 -9.53 21.63
C GLN A 69 1.49 -10.39 20.69
N GLN A 70 1.14 -11.68 20.51
CA GLN A 70 1.81 -12.54 19.53
C GLN A 70 1.45 -12.10 18.11
N ALA A 71 0.17 -11.85 17.83
CA ALA A 71 -0.25 -11.38 16.52
C ALA A 71 0.34 -10.01 16.17
N LEU A 72 0.50 -9.12 17.16
CA LEU A 72 1.13 -7.81 16.94
C LEU A 72 2.63 -7.94 16.63
N ARG A 73 3.32 -8.93 17.25
CA ARG A 73 4.70 -9.27 16.89
C ARG A 73 4.79 -9.86 15.48
N ASP A 74 3.84 -10.72 15.12
CA ASP A 74 3.77 -11.29 13.76
C ASP A 74 3.54 -10.17 12.72
N LEU A 75 2.72 -9.15 13.04
CA LEU A 75 2.54 -7.97 12.17
C LEU A 75 3.84 -7.18 11.99
N GLU A 76 4.60 -6.97 13.06
CA GLU A 76 5.90 -6.29 13.04
C GLU A 76 6.96 -7.06 12.26
N GLU A 77 6.94 -8.39 12.35
CA GLU A 77 7.82 -9.25 11.57
C GLU A 77 7.44 -9.21 10.10
N LEU A 78 6.14 -9.27 9.80
CA LEU A 78 5.61 -9.12 8.44
C LEU A 78 5.98 -7.76 7.84
N ALA A 79 6.11 -6.70 8.65
CA ALA A 79 6.52 -5.37 8.18
C ALA A 79 8.03 -5.26 7.87
N THR A 80 8.84 -6.26 8.24
CA THR A 80 10.30 -6.22 8.02
C THR A 80 10.63 -6.09 6.54
N GLY A 81 11.43 -5.08 6.19
CA GLY A 81 11.84 -4.81 4.81
C GLY A 81 10.79 -4.11 3.94
N ALA A 82 9.60 -3.80 4.46
CA ALA A 82 8.67 -2.89 3.79
C ALA A 82 9.24 -1.47 3.77
N GLU A 83 9.00 -0.74 2.69
CA GLU A 83 9.45 0.65 2.52
C GLU A 83 8.41 1.67 2.97
N PHE A 84 7.14 1.27 2.97
CA PHE A 84 6.02 2.09 3.44
C PHE A 84 4.84 1.23 3.88
N THR A 85 3.97 1.83 4.68
CA THR A 85 2.67 1.27 5.08
C THR A 85 1.58 1.82 4.17
N LEU A 86 0.70 0.95 3.69
CA LEU A 86 -0.42 1.25 2.81
C LEU A 86 -1.74 0.90 3.50
N GLY A 87 -2.79 1.69 3.29
CA GLY A 87 -4.10 1.36 3.87
C GLY A 87 -5.14 2.44 3.61
N HIS A 88 -6.26 2.36 4.33
CA HIS A 88 -7.38 3.29 4.17
C HIS A 88 -7.71 3.96 5.49
N ASN A 89 -7.53 5.29 5.54
CA ASN A 89 -7.73 6.12 6.72
C ASN A 89 -6.72 5.87 7.87
N LEU A 90 -5.53 5.38 7.54
CA LEU A 90 -4.44 5.04 8.46
C LEU A 90 -4.02 6.20 9.37
N ILE A 91 -3.88 7.41 8.82
CA ILE A 91 -3.29 8.55 9.53
C ILE A 91 -4.19 8.97 10.70
N GLU A 92 -5.49 9.02 10.46
CA GLU A 92 -6.49 9.49 11.43
C GLU A 92 -7.09 8.36 12.28
N PHE A 93 -7.01 7.10 11.82
CA PHE A 93 -7.68 5.97 12.46
C PHE A 93 -6.71 4.90 12.97
N ASP A 94 -6.03 4.19 12.07
CA ASP A 94 -5.28 2.98 12.43
C ASP A 94 -4.00 3.28 13.21
N LEU A 95 -3.17 4.20 12.72
CA LEU A 95 -1.86 4.50 13.30
C LEU A 95 -1.94 5.11 14.71
N PRO A 96 -2.89 6.03 15.01
CA PRO A 96 -3.11 6.46 16.39
C PRO A 96 -3.43 5.29 17.33
N ARG A 97 -4.19 4.30 16.88
CA ARG A 97 -4.65 3.17 17.73
C ARG A 97 -3.51 2.18 17.97
N LEU A 98 -2.67 1.97 16.97
CA LEU A 98 -1.43 1.21 17.13
C LEU A 98 -0.45 1.92 18.07
N ARG A 99 -0.33 3.26 18.01
CA ARG A 99 0.51 4.03 18.95
C ARG A 99 0.03 3.93 20.39
N GLU A 100 -1.29 4.02 20.62
CA GLU A 100 -1.90 3.85 21.94
C GLU A 100 -1.63 2.44 22.52
N THR A 101 -1.59 1.43 21.65
CA THR A 101 -1.32 0.04 22.03
C THR A 101 0.16 -0.21 22.31
N ASN A 102 1.04 0.21 21.40
CA ASN A 102 2.48 0.05 21.52
C ASN A 102 3.20 1.09 20.64
N TYR A 103 3.75 2.12 21.27
CA TYR A 103 4.47 3.19 20.56
C TYR A 103 5.80 2.74 19.93
N SER A 104 6.33 1.59 20.33
CA SER A 104 7.65 1.08 19.91
C SER A 104 7.59 0.19 18.66
N LEU A 105 6.43 0.08 18.01
CA LEU A 105 6.28 -0.66 16.76
C LEU A 105 7.10 0.03 15.65
N ARG A 106 7.97 -0.71 14.97
CA ARG A 106 8.79 -0.22 13.85
C ARG A 106 7.91 0.17 12.67
N LEU A 107 6.77 -0.50 12.47
CA LEU A 107 5.82 -0.18 11.40
C LEU A 107 5.31 1.27 11.50
N LEU A 108 5.29 1.86 12.71
CA LEU A 108 4.88 3.25 12.94
C LEU A 108 5.90 4.28 12.44
N GLN A 109 7.11 3.85 12.10
CA GLN A 109 8.18 4.69 11.54
C GLN A 109 8.23 4.64 10.01
N LEU A 110 7.48 3.74 9.39
CA LEU A 110 7.41 3.66 7.94
C LEU A 110 6.66 4.89 7.38
N PRO A 111 7.11 5.43 6.23
CA PRO A 111 6.29 6.33 5.43
C PRO A 111 4.90 5.74 5.18
N VAL A 112 3.89 6.60 5.06
CA VAL A 112 2.49 6.19 4.94
C VAL A 112 1.94 6.59 3.58
N VAL A 113 1.32 5.63 2.90
CA VAL A 113 0.54 5.84 1.68
C VAL A 113 -0.93 5.60 2.02
N GLU A 114 -1.71 6.66 1.99
CA GLU A 114 -3.09 6.70 2.46
C GLU A 114 -4.06 6.69 1.26
N THR A 115 -4.75 5.56 1.03
CA THR A 115 -5.63 5.42 -0.14
C THR A 115 -6.80 6.41 -0.13
N LEU A 116 -7.27 6.83 1.05
CA LEU A 116 -8.32 7.85 1.17
C LEU A 116 -7.89 9.19 0.58
N TRP A 117 -6.61 9.56 0.70
CA TRP A 117 -6.04 10.79 0.14
C TRP A 117 -5.68 10.65 -1.34
N LEU A 118 -5.39 9.43 -1.80
CA LEU A 118 -5.18 9.15 -3.23
C LEU A 118 -6.50 9.09 -4.02
N ASN A 119 -7.62 8.82 -3.33
CA ASN A 119 -8.91 8.61 -3.99
C ASN A 119 -9.35 9.78 -4.90
N PRO A 120 -9.21 11.07 -4.50
CA PRO A 120 -9.52 12.20 -5.38
C PRO A 120 -8.65 12.30 -6.63
N LEU A 121 -7.40 11.79 -6.57
CA LEU A 121 -6.50 11.78 -7.73
C LEU A 121 -6.87 10.66 -8.70
N ALA A 122 -7.25 9.50 -8.18
CA ALA A 122 -7.63 8.33 -8.97
C ALA A 122 -9.06 8.46 -9.56
N PHE A 123 -9.98 9.11 -8.83
CA PHE A 123 -11.38 9.25 -9.22
C PHE A 123 -11.88 10.68 -9.06
N PRO A 124 -11.46 11.63 -9.93
CA PRO A 124 -11.76 13.05 -9.76
C PRO A 124 -13.27 13.38 -9.73
N GLN A 125 -14.09 12.58 -10.41
CA GLN A 125 -15.55 12.77 -10.46
C GLN A 125 -16.25 12.19 -9.22
N HIS A 126 -15.63 11.23 -8.53
CA HIS A 126 -16.16 10.55 -7.35
C HIS A 126 -15.06 10.35 -6.27
N PRO A 127 -14.52 11.46 -5.74
CA PRO A 127 -13.28 11.48 -4.95
C PRO A 127 -13.36 10.73 -3.62
N TYR A 128 -14.58 10.43 -3.15
CA TYR A 128 -14.84 9.71 -1.91
C TYR A 128 -15.95 8.67 -2.14
N HIS A 129 -15.72 7.72 -3.04
CA HIS A 129 -16.58 6.54 -3.08
C HIS A 129 -16.24 5.63 -1.89
N ARG A 130 -17.25 5.14 -1.18
CA ARG A 130 -17.03 4.11 -0.16
C ARG A 130 -16.54 2.85 -0.88
N LEU A 131 -15.57 2.14 -0.28
CA LEU A 131 -15.24 0.78 -0.70
C LEU A 131 -16.54 -0.03 -0.75
N VAL A 132 -16.93 -0.44 -1.96
CA VAL A 132 -18.16 -1.20 -2.18
C VAL A 132 -17.93 -2.57 -1.54
N LYS A 133 -18.54 -2.77 -0.37
CA LYS A 133 -18.54 -4.07 0.31
C LYS A 133 -19.50 -4.99 -0.44
N HIS A 134 -19.03 -5.62 -1.52
CA HIS A 134 -19.82 -6.49 -2.39
C HIS A 134 -20.51 -7.66 -1.67
N TYR A 135 -20.15 -7.97 -0.42
CA TYR A 135 -20.86 -8.96 0.40
C TYR A 135 -22.20 -8.48 0.97
N LYS A 136 -22.50 -7.17 0.95
CA LYS A 136 -23.78 -6.62 1.46
C LYS A 136 -24.87 -6.49 0.40
N SER A 137 -24.52 -6.71 -0.86
CA SER A 137 -25.46 -6.77 -1.98
C SER A 137 -25.18 -8.08 -2.68
N GLY A 138 -25.82 -9.15 -2.21
CA GLY A 138 -25.87 -10.38 -2.96
C GLY A 138 -26.47 -10.09 -4.32
N ASP A 139 -25.62 -10.03 -5.33
CA ASP A 139 -25.80 -10.57 -6.68
C ASP A 139 -24.61 -10.09 -7.52
N LEU A 140 -23.66 -10.99 -7.74
CA LEU A 140 -22.77 -10.88 -8.88
C LEU A 140 -23.63 -11.24 -10.09
N GLU A 141 -24.27 -10.26 -10.72
CA GLU A 141 -24.85 -10.45 -12.04
C GLU A 141 -23.69 -10.83 -12.98
N ARG A 142 -23.65 -12.12 -13.34
CA ARG A 142 -22.88 -12.58 -14.48
C ARG A 142 -23.65 -12.13 -15.71
N GLU A 143 -23.01 -11.29 -16.53
CA GLU A 143 -23.48 -11.02 -17.89
C GLU A 143 -23.86 -12.37 -18.56
N PRO A 144 -25.09 -12.53 -19.07
CA PRO A 144 -25.42 -13.71 -19.82
C PRO A 144 -24.64 -13.66 -21.13
N THR A 145 -23.74 -14.62 -21.33
CA THR A 145 -23.30 -14.98 -22.66
C THR A 145 -24.54 -15.37 -23.47
N LEU A 146 -24.87 -14.56 -24.48
CA LEU A 146 -25.11 -14.95 -25.88
C LEU A 146 -25.36 -13.70 -26.74
#